data_AF-A0A7D5JGW8-F1
#
_entry.id   AF-A0A7D5JGW8-F1
#
_cell.length_a   1.000
_cell.length_b   1.000
_cell.length_c   1.000
_cell.angle_alpha   90.00
_cell.angle_beta   90.00
_cell.angle_gamma   90.00
#
_symmetry.space_group_name_H-M   'P 1'
#
loop_
_entity.id
_entity.type
_entity.pdbx_description
1 polymer ?
#
loop_
_entity_poly.entity_id
_entity_poly.type
_entity_poly.pdbx_seq_one_letter_code
_entity_poly.pdbx_strand_id
1 'polypeptide(L)'
;MIDQFSVSLVTAVVVLMCAMLFVFDTLLRRPDQSGRFWAAGFLAAVLTTMFYVMWAADPGTSWAVVAGNTSSVIGTGLMWLGCRAYNRLPVIVPGATVAAGGGAAALAAAIEFAAGGDDWSGAFVMFVALALFAGAAAAECFRGSLGASRTALPLGLVFGIQAIFYAARIVVVAASGYGEVFDAWVGTIATSLLTVILSITALVTASVLRAGRVGLRGFGQGADGDGGLGEILSETAFRRALARSAVRAEARRELLAVSVIELEGLEYIATAFGLDVGDEVVRTWRSTMNENAPTLAVLGEVGAERLGVITVVASAADARRQAMVLYRSLFEALASVEGGVLPAIGIGIALSDVSGYDPDVLSELAGAAAVRASSGVASAVLLAEPA
;
A
#
# COMPACT_ATOMS: atom_id res chain seq x y z
N MET A 1 -36.21 -13.62 -21.81
CA MET A 1 -36.34 -12.44 -20.93
C MET A 1 -35.67 -12.78 -19.62
N ILE A 2 -34.70 -11.98 -19.19
CA ILE A 2 -34.10 -12.12 -17.87
C ILE A 2 -34.93 -11.24 -16.93
N ASP A 3 -35.55 -11.81 -15.90
CA ASP A 3 -36.35 -11.07 -14.92
C ASP A 3 -35.47 -10.45 -13.82
N GLN A 4 -35.91 -9.33 -13.25
CA GLN A 4 -35.14 -8.54 -12.28
C GLN A 4 -34.79 -9.30 -11.01
N PHE A 5 -35.66 -10.20 -10.56
CA PHE A 5 -35.42 -11.01 -9.37
C PHE A 5 -34.24 -11.96 -9.60
N SER A 6 -34.24 -12.69 -10.72
CA SER A 6 -33.12 -13.56 -11.11
C SER A 6 -31.77 -12.82 -11.19
N VAL A 7 -31.75 -11.61 -11.77
CA VAL A 7 -30.51 -10.81 -11.85
C VAL A 7 -30.02 -10.36 -10.48
N SER A 8 -30.95 -9.89 -9.64
CA SER A 8 -30.62 -9.42 -8.28
C SER A 8 -30.08 -10.57 -7.44
N LEU A 9 -30.66 -11.76 -7.57
CA LEU A 9 -30.22 -12.97 -6.88
C LEU A 9 -28.81 -13.41 -7.32
N VAL A 10 -28.55 -13.46 -8.64
CA VAL A 10 -27.21 -13.80 -9.16
C VAL A 10 -26.17 -12.78 -8.69
N THR A 11 -26.52 -11.49 -8.71
CA THR A 11 -25.64 -10.42 -8.21
C THR A 11 -25.33 -10.61 -6.73
N ALA A 12 -26.34 -10.94 -5.92
CA ALA A 12 -26.17 -11.22 -4.50
C ALA A 12 -25.20 -12.36 -4.24
N VAL A 13 -25.33 -13.46 -4.99
CA VAL A 13 -24.43 -14.61 -4.86
C VAL A 13 -22.99 -14.24 -5.20
N VAL A 14 -22.77 -13.54 -6.32
CA VAL A 14 -21.42 -13.15 -6.73
C VAL A 14 -20.78 -12.19 -5.74
N VAL A 15 -21.51 -11.15 -5.32
CA VAL A 15 -21.02 -10.16 -4.35
C VAL A 15 -20.72 -10.83 -3.01
N LEU A 16 -21.58 -11.74 -2.54
CA LEU A 16 -21.36 -12.50 -1.32
C LEU A 16 -20.11 -13.38 -1.43
N MET A 17 -19.91 -14.09 -2.54
CA MET A 17 -18.71 -14.89 -2.76
C MET A 17 -17.45 -14.03 -2.78
N CYS A 18 -17.48 -12.88 -3.48
CA CYS A 18 -16.34 -11.96 -3.55
C CYS A 18 -16.00 -11.41 -2.16
N ALA A 19 -17.00 -10.95 -1.42
CA ALA A 19 -16.83 -10.44 -0.06
C ALA A 19 -16.31 -11.54 0.88
N MET A 20 -16.84 -12.75 0.79
CA MET A 20 -16.40 -13.88 1.60
C MET A 20 -14.93 -14.23 1.34
N LEU A 21 -14.53 -14.36 0.06
CA LEU A 21 -13.13 -14.60 -0.33
C LEU A 21 -12.21 -13.48 0.18
N PHE A 22 -12.62 -12.23 0.01
CA PHE A 22 -11.83 -11.09 0.46
C PHE A 22 -11.72 -11.05 2.00
N VAL A 23 -12.82 -11.26 2.72
CA VAL A 23 -12.84 -11.26 4.18
C VAL A 23 -12.04 -12.41 4.74
N PHE A 24 -12.13 -13.63 4.18
CA PHE A 24 -11.31 -14.75 4.61
C PHE A 24 -9.81 -14.47 4.40
N ASP A 25 -9.42 -13.96 3.23
CA ASP A 25 -8.03 -13.54 2.98
C ASP A 25 -7.58 -12.42 3.95
N THR A 26 -8.50 -11.52 4.31
CA THR A 26 -8.25 -10.41 5.27
C THR A 26 -8.21 -10.87 6.72
N LEU A 27 -8.95 -11.91 7.12
CA LEU A 27 -8.95 -12.43 8.49
C LEU A 27 -7.74 -13.34 8.74
N LEU A 28 -7.29 -14.06 7.71
CA LEU A 28 -6.11 -14.91 7.76
C LEU A 28 -4.80 -14.09 7.80
N ARG A 29 -4.84 -12.82 7.38
CA ARG A 29 -3.67 -11.92 7.32
C ARG A 29 -4.00 -10.62 8.05
N ARG A 30 -3.43 -10.37 9.25
CA ARG A 30 -3.76 -9.19 10.09
C ARG A 30 -3.91 -7.91 9.23
N PRO A 31 -5.09 -7.26 9.21
CA PRO A 31 -5.35 -6.23 8.22
C PRO A 31 -4.70 -4.89 8.58
N ASP A 32 -3.93 -4.36 7.62
CA ASP A 32 -3.46 -2.98 7.57
C ASP A 32 -4.65 -2.00 7.50
N GLN A 33 -4.42 -0.72 7.81
CA GLN A 33 -5.49 0.28 7.88
C GLN A 33 -6.31 0.38 6.57
N SER A 34 -5.66 0.24 5.41
CA SER A 34 -6.31 0.19 4.09
C SER A 34 -7.22 -1.04 3.94
N GLY A 35 -6.71 -2.22 4.31
CA GLY A 35 -7.45 -3.48 4.23
C GLY A 35 -8.73 -3.47 5.07
N ARG A 36 -8.73 -2.80 6.23
CA ARG A 36 -9.92 -2.66 7.09
C ARG A 36 -11.05 -1.87 6.41
N PHE A 37 -10.72 -0.75 5.76
CA PHE A 37 -11.71 0.05 5.02
C PHE A 37 -12.27 -0.72 3.83
N TRP A 38 -11.42 -1.42 3.06
CA TRP A 38 -11.89 -2.27 1.96
C TRP A 38 -12.76 -3.42 2.45
N ALA A 39 -12.40 -4.09 3.54
CA ALA A 39 -13.23 -5.16 4.10
C ALA A 39 -14.60 -4.63 4.55
N ALA A 40 -14.64 -3.48 5.22
CA ALA A 40 -15.88 -2.83 5.60
C ALA A 40 -16.72 -2.42 4.38
N GLY A 41 -16.10 -1.95 3.30
CA GLY A 41 -16.82 -1.61 2.07
C GLY A 41 -17.36 -2.84 1.33
N PHE A 42 -16.64 -3.97 1.33
CA PHE A 42 -17.18 -5.23 0.81
C PHE A 42 -18.36 -5.73 1.64
N LEU A 43 -18.29 -5.60 2.97
CA LEU A 43 -19.41 -5.91 3.85
C LEU A 43 -20.63 -5.02 3.56
N ALA A 44 -20.40 -3.72 3.34
CA ALA A 44 -21.44 -2.78 2.93
C ALA A 44 -22.07 -3.16 1.57
N ALA A 45 -21.27 -3.64 0.60
CA ALA A 45 -21.78 -4.15 -0.67
C ALA A 45 -22.64 -5.41 -0.51
N VAL A 46 -22.28 -6.32 0.41
CA VAL A 46 -23.14 -7.46 0.76
C VAL A 46 -24.47 -6.98 1.33
N LEU A 47 -24.43 -6.04 2.28
CA LEU A 47 -25.64 -5.46 2.87
C LEU A 47 -26.53 -4.80 1.81
N THR A 48 -25.96 -3.97 0.93
CA THR A 48 -26.66 -3.39 -0.22
C THR A 48 -27.42 -4.45 -1.00
N THR A 49 -26.73 -5.52 -1.36
CA THR A 49 -27.31 -6.52 -2.25
C THR A 49 -28.41 -7.31 -1.52
N MET A 50 -28.24 -7.60 -0.23
CA MET A 50 -29.30 -8.20 0.59
C MET A 50 -30.54 -7.31 0.68
N PHE A 51 -30.37 -6.00 0.89
CA PHE A 51 -31.49 -5.06 0.95
C PHE A 51 -32.26 -4.98 -0.37
N TYR A 52 -31.56 -4.92 -1.51
CA TYR A 52 -32.23 -4.91 -2.81
C TYR A 52 -32.89 -6.24 -3.16
N VAL A 53 -32.36 -7.39 -2.71
CA VAL A 53 -33.04 -8.68 -2.85
C VAL A 53 -34.32 -8.72 -2.02
N MET A 54 -34.30 -8.19 -0.79
CA MET A 54 -35.52 -8.10 0.03
C MET A 54 -36.58 -7.22 -0.63
N TRP A 55 -36.17 -6.07 -1.16
CA TRP A 55 -37.08 -5.19 -1.91
C TRP A 55 -37.61 -5.85 -3.19
N ALA A 56 -36.77 -6.58 -3.93
CA ALA A 56 -37.22 -7.31 -5.12
C ALA A 56 -38.21 -8.45 -4.80
N ALA A 57 -38.14 -9.02 -3.60
CA ALA A 57 -39.06 -10.07 -3.14
C ALA A 57 -40.38 -9.49 -2.61
N ASP A 58 -40.34 -8.33 -1.96
CA ASP A 58 -41.50 -7.60 -1.46
C ASP A 58 -41.35 -6.09 -1.72
N PRO A 59 -41.91 -5.58 -2.84
CA PRO A 59 -41.84 -4.17 -3.19
C PRO A 59 -42.47 -3.22 -2.15
N GLY A 60 -43.26 -3.72 -1.19
CA GLY A 60 -43.80 -2.93 -0.09
C GLY A 60 -42.75 -2.49 0.95
N THR A 61 -41.51 -3.00 0.87
CA THR A 61 -40.43 -2.72 1.83
C THR A 61 -39.62 -1.46 1.50
N SER A 62 -40.24 -0.28 1.55
CA SER A 62 -39.57 1.00 1.26
C SER A 62 -38.34 1.26 2.13
N TRP A 63 -38.33 0.80 3.38
CA TRP A 63 -37.16 0.88 4.27
C TRP A 63 -35.95 0.11 3.73
N ALA A 64 -36.15 -0.96 2.96
CA ALA A 64 -35.07 -1.74 2.37
C ALA A 64 -34.37 -0.94 1.26
N VAL A 65 -35.11 -0.13 0.48
CA VAL A 65 -34.53 0.79 -0.50
C VAL A 65 -33.67 1.86 0.20
N VAL A 66 -34.18 2.45 1.30
CA VAL A 66 -33.42 3.43 2.09
C VAL A 66 -32.11 2.82 2.61
N ALA A 67 -32.18 1.62 3.19
CA ALA A 67 -31.02 0.92 3.71
C ALA A 67 -30.02 0.54 2.60
N GLY A 68 -30.51 0.03 1.47
CA GLY A 68 -29.70 -0.35 0.30
C GLY A 68 -29.00 0.83 -0.35
N ASN A 69 -29.68 1.97 -0.49
CA ASN A 69 -29.08 3.20 -1.01
C ASN A 69 -27.97 3.69 -0.07
N THR A 70 -28.23 3.68 1.24
CA THR A 70 -27.29 4.11 2.27
C THR A 70 -26.04 3.24 2.28
N SER A 71 -26.20 1.91 2.32
CA SER A 71 -25.07 0.98 2.33
C SER A 71 -24.25 1.05 1.04
N SER A 72 -24.88 1.35 -0.11
CA SER A 72 -24.17 1.51 -1.38
C SER A 72 -23.21 2.70 -1.36
N VAL A 73 -23.71 3.83 -0.85
CA VAL A 73 -22.92 5.07 -0.74
C VAL A 73 -21.79 4.88 0.27
N ILE A 74 -22.10 4.32 1.44
CA ILE A 74 -21.09 4.03 2.46
C ILE A 74 -20.05 3.05 1.94
N GLY A 75 -20.46 1.98 1.26
CA GLY A 75 -19.55 0.98 0.70
C GLY A 75 -18.57 1.56 -0.31
N THR A 76 -19.06 2.36 -1.25
CA THR A 76 -18.20 3.03 -2.25
C THR A 76 -17.30 4.09 -1.58
N GLY A 77 -17.81 4.81 -0.59
CA GLY A 77 -17.01 5.75 0.20
C GLY A 77 -15.91 5.07 1.01
N LEU A 78 -16.19 3.92 1.62
CA LEU A 78 -15.18 3.11 2.33
C LEU A 78 -14.10 2.60 1.38
N MET A 79 -14.47 2.26 0.13
CA MET A 79 -13.49 1.91 -0.90
C MET A 79 -12.52 3.06 -1.20
N TRP A 80 -13.05 4.28 -1.34
CA TRP A 80 -12.23 5.49 -1.48
C TRP A 80 -11.33 5.74 -0.26
N LEU A 81 -11.86 5.59 0.96
CA LEU A 81 -11.06 5.73 2.19
C LEU A 81 -9.93 4.71 2.26
N GLY A 82 -10.16 3.48 1.80
CA GLY A 82 -9.11 2.47 1.67
C GLY A 82 -8.02 2.92 0.69
N CYS A 83 -8.38 3.45 -0.49
CA CYS A 83 -7.41 4.01 -1.43
C CYS A 83 -6.60 5.17 -0.83
N ARG A 84 -7.25 6.06 -0.07
CA ARG A 84 -6.57 7.16 0.64
C ARG A 84 -5.63 6.67 1.73
N ALA A 85 -6.08 5.71 2.54
CA ALA A 85 -5.27 5.09 3.59
C ALA A 85 -4.04 4.40 2.98
N TYR A 86 -4.21 3.73 1.83
CA TYR A 86 -3.11 3.14 1.06
C TYR A 86 -2.09 4.20 0.61
N ASN A 87 -2.58 5.35 0.13
CA ASN A 87 -1.76 6.51 -0.22
C ASN A 87 -1.20 7.25 1.01
N ARG A 88 -1.45 6.77 2.23
CA ARG A 88 -1.05 7.39 3.52
C ARG A 88 -1.56 8.82 3.70
N LEU A 89 -2.70 9.12 3.09
CA LEU A 89 -3.37 10.41 3.23
C LEU A 89 -4.33 10.39 4.43
N PRO A 90 -4.59 11.56 5.06
CA PRO A 90 -5.53 11.63 6.18
C PRO A 90 -6.95 11.20 5.76
N VAL A 91 -7.60 10.45 6.64
CA VAL A 91 -8.91 9.80 6.41
C VAL A 91 -10.06 10.36 7.24
N ILE A 92 -9.81 11.17 8.28
CA ILE A 92 -10.86 11.64 9.21
C ILE A 92 -11.89 12.53 8.50
N VAL A 93 -11.43 13.61 7.84
CA VAL A 93 -12.32 14.54 7.12
C VAL A 93 -13.02 13.83 5.95
N PRO A 94 -12.32 13.08 5.07
CA PRO A 94 -12.97 12.23 4.07
C PRO A 94 -13.99 11.26 4.68
N GLY A 95 -13.70 10.67 5.84
CA GLY A 95 -14.61 9.78 6.56
C GLY A 95 -15.91 10.48 6.97
N ALA A 96 -15.83 11.72 7.44
CA ALA A 96 -17.00 12.53 7.72
C ALA A 96 -17.81 12.82 6.44
N THR A 97 -17.15 13.05 5.30
CA THR A 97 -17.86 13.23 4.01
C THR A 97 -18.57 11.97 3.55
N VAL A 98 -17.99 10.78 3.77
CA VAL A 98 -18.65 9.50 3.47
C VAL A 98 -19.87 9.30 4.37
N ALA A 99 -19.76 9.57 5.67
CA ALA A 99 -20.88 9.50 6.60
C ALA A 99 -22.00 10.49 6.22
N ALA A 100 -21.64 11.71 5.85
CA ALA A 100 -22.58 12.73 5.39
C ALA A 100 -23.28 12.31 4.08
N GLY A 101 -22.54 11.72 3.12
CA GLY A 101 -23.09 11.21 1.88
C GLY A 101 -24.10 10.07 2.11
N GLY A 102 -23.76 9.12 2.99
CA GLY A 102 -24.68 8.05 3.40
C GLY A 102 -25.94 8.59 4.08
N GLY A 103 -25.78 9.54 5.01
CA GLY A 103 -26.90 10.21 5.66
C GLY A 103 -27.79 11.00 4.69
N ALA A 104 -27.20 11.69 3.71
CA ALA A 104 -27.93 12.42 2.69
C ALA A 104 -28.76 11.48 1.80
N ALA A 105 -28.20 10.33 1.40
CA ALA A 105 -28.93 9.32 0.64
C ALA A 105 -30.11 8.72 1.44
N ALA A 106 -29.88 8.42 2.73
CA ALA A 106 -30.93 7.93 3.62
C ALA A 106 -32.07 8.95 3.77
N LEU A 107 -31.72 10.21 4.03
CA LEU A 107 -32.68 11.29 4.25
C LEU A 107 -33.46 11.60 2.97
N ALA A 108 -32.80 11.66 1.82
CA ALA A 108 -33.46 11.89 0.54
C ALA A 108 -34.49 10.81 0.23
N ALA A 109 -34.10 9.53 0.36
CA ALA A 109 -35.01 8.41 0.13
C ALA A 109 -36.20 8.43 1.11
N ALA A 110 -35.95 8.67 2.41
CA ALA A 110 -37.00 8.73 3.42
C ALA A 110 -38.00 9.87 3.18
N ILE A 111 -37.52 11.06 2.80
CA ILE A 111 -38.38 12.22 2.49
C ILE A 111 -39.22 11.94 1.25
N GLU A 112 -38.62 11.42 0.18
CA GLU A 112 -39.32 11.13 -1.07
C GLU A 112 -40.37 10.03 -0.88
N PHE A 113 -40.07 8.96 -0.13
CA PHE A 113 -41.08 7.95 0.22
C PHE A 113 -42.22 8.53 1.08
N ALA A 114 -41.91 9.39 2.05
CA ALA A 114 -42.93 10.05 2.86
C ALA A 114 -43.83 10.98 2.03
N ALA A 115 -43.33 11.49 0.90
CA ALA A 115 -44.09 12.28 -0.06
C ALA A 115 -44.87 11.44 -1.09
N GLY A 116 -44.85 10.10 -0.98
CA GLY A 116 -45.51 9.19 -1.91
C GLY A 116 -44.69 8.87 -3.17
N GLY A 117 -43.36 8.99 -3.09
CA GLY A 117 -42.43 8.63 -4.15
C GLY A 117 -42.46 7.13 -4.50
N ASP A 118 -41.78 6.79 -5.58
CA ASP A 118 -41.73 5.46 -6.17
C ASP A 118 -40.43 4.72 -5.81
N ASP A 119 -40.14 3.64 -6.54
CA ASP A 119 -38.96 2.79 -6.37
C ASP A 119 -37.62 3.54 -6.57
N TRP A 120 -37.64 4.72 -7.21
CA TRP A 120 -36.47 5.56 -7.43
C TRP A 120 -36.28 6.66 -6.38
N SER A 121 -37.07 6.63 -5.31
CA SER A 121 -36.98 7.59 -4.20
C SER A 121 -35.56 7.70 -3.62
N GLY A 122 -35.00 8.91 -3.69
CA GLY A 122 -33.65 9.25 -3.23
C GLY A 122 -32.51 8.78 -4.14
N ALA A 123 -32.83 8.15 -5.28
CA ALA A 123 -31.82 7.57 -6.17
C ALA A 123 -30.92 8.63 -6.81
N PHE A 124 -31.43 9.83 -7.09
CA PHE A 124 -30.62 10.90 -7.66
C PHE A 124 -29.46 11.32 -6.73
N VAL A 125 -29.75 11.53 -5.44
CA VAL A 125 -28.74 11.85 -4.42
C VAL A 125 -27.73 10.72 -4.28
N MET A 126 -28.20 9.47 -4.29
CA MET A 126 -27.34 8.30 -4.30
C MET A 126 -26.41 8.29 -5.52
N PHE A 127 -26.91 8.55 -6.73
CA PHE A 127 -26.09 8.54 -7.95
C PHE A 127 -24.98 9.59 -7.90
N VAL A 128 -25.30 10.79 -7.44
CA VAL A 128 -24.30 11.86 -7.25
C VAL A 128 -23.21 11.43 -6.27
N ALA A 129 -23.59 10.89 -5.11
CA ALA A 129 -22.62 10.43 -4.12
C ALA A 129 -21.73 9.29 -4.65
N LEU A 130 -22.32 8.32 -5.35
CA LEU A 130 -21.59 7.20 -5.95
C LEU A 130 -20.63 7.66 -7.05
N ALA A 131 -21.05 8.60 -7.91
CA ALA A 131 -20.19 9.16 -8.94
C ALA A 131 -18.99 9.91 -8.34
N LEU A 132 -19.23 10.71 -7.29
CA LEU A 132 -18.18 11.48 -6.61
C LEU A 132 -17.19 10.59 -5.87
N PHE A 133 -17.68 9.63 -5.06
CA PHE A 133 -16.78 8.74 -4.30
C PHE A 133 -16.03 7.76 -5.20
N ALA A 134 -16.67 7.21 -6.24
CA ALA A 134 -15.97 6.38 -7.21
C ALA A 134 -14.94 7.20 -8.01
N GLY A 135 -15.28 8.43 -8.43
CA GLY A 135 -14.34 9.33 -9.10
C GLY A 135 -13.14 9.68 -8.23
N ALA A 136 -13.38 9.94 -6.94
CA ALA A 136 -12.32 10.18 -5.97
C ALA A 136 -11.45 8.93 -5.74
N ALA A 137 -12.04 7.74 -5.61
CA ALA A 137 -11.30 6.48 -5.52
C ALA A 137 -10.43 6.23 -6.75
N ALA A 138 -10.97 6.46 -7.96
CA ALA A 138 -10.22 6.36 -9.21
C ALA A 138 -9.03 7.33 -9.24
N ALA A 139 -9.25 8.59 -8.86
CA ALA A 139 -8.19 9.60 -8.80
C ALA A 139 -7.07 9.22 -7.82
N GLU A 140 -7.41 8.63 -6.67
CA GLU A 140 -6.44 8.10 -5.71
C GLU A 140 -5.67 6.90 -6.27
N CYS A 141 -6.31 6.05 -7.08
CA CYS A 141 -5.64 4.92 -7.73
C CYS A 141 -4.61 5.35 -8.79
N PHE A 142 -4.75 6.54 -9.39
CA PHE A 142 -3.79 7.08 -10.37
C PHE A 142 -2.77 8.04 -9.75
N ARG A 143 -2.79 8.23 -8.42
CA ARG A 143 -1.90 9.14 -7.68
C ARG A 143 -1.19 8.40 -6.56
N GLY A 144 -0.14 9.02 -6.02
CA GLY A 144 0.56 8.52 -4.84
C GLY A 144 1.19 7.14 -5.02
N SER A 145 1.23 6.36 -3.94
CA SER A 145 1.81 5.02 -3.92
C SER A 145 0.99 4.01 -4.72
N LEU A 146 -0.34 4.18 -4.81
CA LEU A 146 -1.20 3.37 -5.68
C LEU A 146 -0.85 3.57 -7.16
N GLY A 147 -0.73 4.82 -7.62
CA GLY A 147 -0.45 5.13 -9.02
C GLY A 147 0.93 4.66 -9.50
N ALA A 148 1.89 4.53 -8.58
CA ALA A 148 3.21 3.95 -8.88
C ALA A 148 3.15 2.44 -9.16
N SER A 149 2.10 1.75 -8.69
CA SER A 149 1.91 0.32 -8.89
C SER A 149 1.11 0.03 -10.15
N ARG A 150 1.72 -0.65 -11.12
CA ARG A 150 1.02 -1.13 -12.33
C ARG A 150 -0.14 -2.08 -12.01
N THR A 151 -0.10 -2.75 -10.88
CA THR A 151 -1.18 -3.65 -10.43
C THR A 151 -2.36 -2.91 -9.84
N ALA A 152 -2.27 -1.59 -9.56
CA ALA A 152 -3.39 -0.78 -9.09
C ALA A 152 -4.24 -0.18 -10.21
N LEU A 153 -3.72 -0.19 -11.44
CA LEU A 153 -4.36 0.39 -12.61
C LEU A 153 -5.74 -0.23 -12.93
N PRO A 154 -5.95 -1.56 -12.82
CA PRO A 154 -7.27 -2.14 -13.03
C PRO A 154 -8.29 -1.70 -11.97
N LEU A 155 -7.86 -1.47 -10.73
CA LEU A 155 -8.74 -1.00 -9.66
C LEU A 155 -9.17 0.45 -9.90
N GLY A 156 -8.23 1.31 -10.36
CA GLY A 156 -8.54 2.67 -10.79
C GLY A 156 -9.50 2.70 -11.99
N LEU A 157 -9.34 1.79 -12.95
CA LEU A 157 -10.25 1.63 -14.08
C LEU A 157 -11.66 1.22 -13.63
N VAL A 158 -11.76 0.28 -12.69
CA VAL A 158 -13.05 -0.15 -12.10
C VAL A 158 -13.80 1.03 -11.51
N PHE A 159 -13.13 1.82 -10.67
CA PHE A 159 -13.74 3.00 -10.06
C PHE A 159 -14.05 4.09 -11.09
N GLY A 160 -13.21 4.26 -12.12
CA GLY A 160 -13.45 5.20 -13.21
C GLY A 160 -14.69 4.84 -14.04
N ILE A 161 -14.85 3.56 -14.38
CA ILE A 161 -16.03 3.04 -15.09
C ILE A 161 -17.28 3.23 -14.23
N GLN A 162 -17.20 2.92 -12.92
CA GLN A 162 -18.31 3.14 -12.00
C GLN A 162 -18.72 4.62 -11.96
N ALA A 163 -17.75 5.54 -11.85
CA ALA A 163 -18.01 6.97 -11.82
C ALA A 163 -18.68 7.46 -13.11
N ILE A 164 -18.19 7.02 -14.28
CA ILE A 164 -18.77 7.34 -15.59
C ILE A 164 -20.20 6.81 -15.70
N PHE A 165 -20.44 5.57 -15.27
CA PHE A 165 -21.77 4.98 -15.32
C PHE A 165 -22.78 5.75 -14.46
N TYR A 166 -22.43 6.10 -13.22
CA TYR A 166 -23.31 6.90 -12.38
C TYR A 166 -23.45 8.35 -12.86
N ALA A 167 -22.43 8.93 -13.48
CA ALA A 167 -22.54 10.22 -14.17
C ALA A 167 -23.54 10.14 -15.34
N ALA A 168 -23.49 9.07 -16.14
CA ALA A 168 -24.46 8.84 -17.21
C ALA A 168 -25.89 8.70 -16.66
N ARG A 169 -26.09 8.01 -15.53
CA ARG A 169 -27.40 7.95 -14.85
C ARG A 169 -27.93 9.32 -14.48
N ILE A 170 -27.09 10.18 -13.92
CA ILE A 170 -27.47 11.56 -13.56
C ILE A 170 -27.92 12.32 -14.80
N VAL A 171 -27.17 12.23 -15.91
CA VAL A 171 -27.49 12.91 -17.16
C VAL A 171 -28.81 12.39 -17.75
N VAL A 172 -29.02 11.08 -17.79
CA VAL A 172 -30.26 10.49 -18.33
C VAL A 172 -31.46 10.88 -17.48
N VAL A 173 -31.37 10.80 -16.15
CA VAL A 173 -32.47 11.21 -15.27
C VAL A 173 -32.75 12.71 -15.40
N ALA A 174 -31.72 13.55 -15.49
CA ALA A 174 -31.90 14.99 -15.68
C ALA A 174 -32.52 15.34 -17.05
N ALA A 175 -32.23 14.56 -18.09
CA ALA A 175 -32.71 14.83 -19.45
C ALA A 175 -34.11 14.26 -19.72
N SER A 176 -34.40 13.06 -19.23
CA SER A 176 -35.59 12.28 -19.61
C SER A 176 -36.36 11.69 -18.43
N GLY A 177 -35.88 11.84 -17.19
CA GLY A 177 -36.46 11.20 -16.01
C GLY A 177 -36.28 9.67 -15.99
N TYR A 178 -37.04 9.00 -15.12
CA TYR A 178 -37.06 7.55 -14.92
C TYR A 178 -37.99 6.85 -15.92
N GLY A 179 -37.71 7.01 -17.22
CA GLY A 179 -38.51 6.44 -18.31
C GLY A 179 -37.82 5.29 -19.06
N GLU A 180 -38.35 4.93 -20.23
CA GLU A 180 -37.86 3.78 -21.03
C GLU A 180 -36.35 3.83 -21.33
N VAL A 181 -35.80 5.01 -21.62
CA VAL A 181 -34.36 5.19 -21.90
C VAL A 181 -33.53 4.84 -20.66
N PHE A 182 -34.01 5.24 -19.48
CA PHE A 182 -33.36 4.95 -18.23
C PHE A 182 -33.39 3.44 -17.96
N ASP A 183 -34.56 2.80 -18.05
CA ASP A 183 -34.71 1.37 -17.78
C ASP A 183 -33.92 0.49 -18.77
N ALA A 184 -33.88 0.88 -20.05
CA ALA A 184 -33.19 0.12 -21.09
C ALA A 184 -31.67 0.13 -20.95
N TRP A 185 -31.06 1.27 -20.58
CA TRP A 185 -29.60 1.44 -20.65
C TRP A 185 -28.91 1.55 -19.30
N VAL A 186 -29.57 2.16 -18.32
CA VAL A 186 -28.96 2.54 -17.05
C VAL A 186 -29.86 2.24 -15.83
N GLY A 187 -30.81 1.32 -16.02
CA GLY A 187 -31.72 0.86 -14.99
C GLY A 187 -31.09 -0.18 -14.07
N THR A 188 -31.93 -0.85 -13.30
CA THR A 188 -31.51 -1.84 -12.29
C THR A 188 -30.73 -2.99 -12.89
N ILE A 189 -31.20 -3.57 -14.01
CA ILE A 189 -30.53 -4.72 -14.67
C ILE A 189 -29.11 -4.35 -15.12
N ALA A 190 -28.94 -3.20 -15.79
CA ALA A 190 -27.63 -2.73 -16.22
C ALA A 190 -26.69 -2.50 -15.02
N THR A 191 -27.22 -1.94 -13.94
CA THR A 191 -26.46 -1.69 -12.70
C THR A 191 -26.01 -2.99 -12.04
N SER A 192 -26.87 -4.00 -11.99
CA SER A 192 -26.54 -5.32 -11.44
C SER A 192 -25.43 -6.02 -12.23
N LEU A 193 -25.53 -6.03 -13.57
CA LEU A 193 -24.49 -6.60 -14.43
C LEU A 193 -23.14 -5.90 -14.25
N LEU A 194 -23.16 -4.56 -14.21
CA LEU A 194 -21.97 -3.78 -13.92
C LEU A 194 -21.39 -4.13 -12.54
N THR A 195 -22.23 -4.24 -11.52
CA THR A 195 -21.81 -4.56 -10.14
C THR A 195 -21.13 -5.92 -10.07
N VAL A 196 -21.65 -6.93 -10.78
CA VAL A 196 -21.01 -8.26 -10.90
C VAL A 196 -19.61 -8.15 -11.50
N ILE A 197 -19.48 -7.49 -12.64
CA ILE A 197 -18.20 -7.35 -13.36
C ILE A 197 -17.18 -6.61 -12.47
N LEU A 198 -17.58 -5.45 -11.93
CA LEU A 198 -16.71 -4.61 -11.11
C LEU A 198 -16.31 -5.30 -9.80
N SER A 199 -17.20 -6.07 -9.17
CA SER A 199 -16.89 -6.81 -7.94
C SER A 199 -15.85 -7.89 -8.18
N ILE A 200 -15.97 -8.65 -9.28
CA ILE A 200 -14.99 -9.67 -9.66
C ILE A 200 -13.64 -9.01 -9.96
N THR A 201 -13.62 -7.94 -10.77
CA THR A 201 -12.38 -7.25 -11.11
C THR A 201 -11.72 -6.61 -9.87
N ALA A 202 -12.52 -5.99 -9.00
CA ALA A 202 -12.04 -5.40 -7.75
C ALA A 202 -11.45 -6.46 -6.82
N LEU A 203 -12.12 -7.61 -6.66
CA LEU A 203 -11.62 -8.73 -5.88
C LEU A 203 -10.26 -9.20 -6.40
N VAL A 204 -10.18 -9.55 -7.68
CA VAL A 204 -8.94 -10.06 -8.29
C VAL A 204 -7.82 -9.04 -8.17
N THR A 205 -8.10 -7.77 -8.43
CA THR A 205 -7.08 -6.72 -8.37
C THR A 205 -6.63 -6.45 -6.93
N ALA A 206 -7.55 -6.42 -5.97
CA ALA A 206 -7.21 -6.22 -4.57
C ALA A 206 -6.42 -7.42 -4.00
N SER A 207 -6.79 -8.64 -4.38
CA SER A 207 -6.03 -9.86 -4.05
C SER A 207 -4.64 -9.85 -4.68
N VAL A 208 -4.49 -9.44 -5.95
CA VAL A 208 -3.18 -9.33 -6.64
C VAL A 208 -2.34 -8.18 -6.08
N LEU A 209 -2.92 -7.03 -5.77
CA LEU A 209 -2.22 -5.93 -5.09
C LEU A 209 -1.69 -6.36 -3.72
N ARG A 210 -2.46 -7.19 -3.02
CA ARG A 210 -2.10 -7.72 -1.70
C ARG A 210 -1.08 -8.86 -1.80
N ALA A 211 -1.16 -9.70 -2.84
CA ALA A 211 -0.20 -10.77 -3.12
C ALA A 211 1.12 -10.25 -3.72
N GLY A 212 1.07 -9.19 -4.53
CA GLY A 212 2.24 -8.52 -5.10
C GLY A 212 3.09 -7.75 -4.08
N ARG A 213 2.57 -7.55 -2.85
CA ARG A 213 3.37 -7.11 -1.70
C ARG A 213 4.20 -8.24 -1.07
N VAL A 214 3.91 -9.51 -1.39
CA VAL A 214 4.54 -10.69 -0.77
C VAL A 214 5.90 -11.01 -1.39
N GLY A 215 6.25 -10.45 -2.55
CA GLY A 215 7.59 -10.52 -3.11
C GLY A 215 8.19 -9.13 -3.25
N LEU A 216 9.31 -8.87 -2.59
CA LEU A 216 10.29 -7.87 -3.02
C LEU A 216 9.78 -6.41 -3.01
N ARG A 217 9.87 -5.75 -1.85
CA ARG A 217 10.35 -4.36 -1.85
C ARG A 217 11.79 -4.35 -2.38
N GLY A 218 11.94 -4.51 -3.70
CA GLY A 218 13.17 -4.15 -4.40
C GLY A 218 13.42 -2.66 -4.24
N PHE A 219 14.07 -2.25 -3.15
CA PHE A 219 15.25 -1.36 -3.12
C PHE A 219 15.36 -0.21 -4.14
N GLY A 220 14.26 0.43 -4.53
CA GLY A 220 14.37 1.44 -5.59
C GLY A 220 13.12 2.25 -5.81
N GLN A 221 13.01 3.35 -5.09
CA GLN A 221 12.46 4.60 -5.64
C GLN A 221 12.80 5.78 -4.73
N GLY A 222 14.11 6.03 -4.57
CA GLY A 222 14.60 7.38 -4.38
C GLY A 222 14.70 8.02 -5.76
N ALA A 223 13.90 9.05 -6.02
CA ALA A 223 14.08 9.92 -7.17
C ALA A 223 15.53 10.43 -7.22
N ASP A 224 16.04 10.70 -8.43
CA ASP A 224 17.34 11.35 -8.69
C ASP A 224 17.39 12.76 -8.06
N GLY A 225 17.49 12.82 -6.74
CA GLY A 225 17.72 14.01 -5.93
C GLY A 225 19.20 14.12 -5.63
N ASP A 226 19.77 15.29 -5.90
CA ASP A 226 21.13 15.66 -5.53
C ASP A 226 21.25 15.59 -3.99
N GLY A 227 21.97 14.57 -3.51
CA GLY A 227 21.92 14.09 -2.13
C GLY A 227 22.24 15.16 -1.09
N GLY A 228 21.24 15.53 -0.30
CA GLY A 228 21.44 16.23 0.96
C GLY A 228 22.18 15.33 1.96
N LEU A 229 22.93 15.96 2.88
CA LEU A 229 23.49 15.27 4.03
C LEU A 229 22.35 14.63 4.83
N GLY A 230 22.36 13.29 4.96
CA GLY A 230 21.38 12.52 5.74
C GLY A 230 20.31 11.78 4.93
N GLU A 231 20.36 11.80 3.60
CA GLU A 231 19.48 10.98 2.75
C GLU A 231 20.17 9.68 2.32
N ILE A 232 19.47 8.54 2.42
CA ILE A 232 19.98 7.24 1.96
C ILE A 232 19.94 7.24 0.43
N LEU A 233 21.12 7.27 -0.20
CA LEU A 233 21.25 7.30 -1.65
C LEU A 233 20.76 6.00 -2.31
N SER A 234 20.22 6.11 -3.52
CA SER A 234 19.96 4.94 -4.38
C SER A 234 21.25 4.20 -4.71
N GLU A 235 21.16 2.92 -5.07
CA GLU A 235 22.33 2.09 -5.39
C GLU A 235 23.26 2.73 -6.43
N THR A 236 22.69 3.31 -7.49
CA THR A 236 23.46 4.00 -8.53
C THR A 236 24.11 5.29 -8.04
N ALA A 237 23.44 6.04 -7.15
CA ALA A 237 23.99 7.25 -6.56
C ALA A 237 25.09 6.93 -5.52
N PHE A 238 24.89 5.89 -4.71
CA PHE A 238 25.86 5.39 -3.76
C PHE A 238 27.14 4.93 -4.45
N ARG A 239 27.05 4.10 -5.49
CA ARG A 239 28.22 3.65 -6.27
C ARG A 239 29.00 4.82 -6.85
N ARG A 240 28.32 5.83 -7.39
CA ARG A 240 28.95 7.08 -7.87
C ARG A 240 29.63 7.85 -6.73
N ALA A 241 29.03 7.93 -5.55
CA ALA A 241 29.63 8.57 -4.40
C ALA A 241 30.86 7.80 -3.90
N LEU A 242 30.81 6.46 -3.87
CA LEU A 242 31.94 5.62 -3.51
C LEU A 242 33.12 5.81 -4.46
N ALA A 243 32.89 5.77 -5.77
CA ALA A 243 33.92 6.02 -6.77
C ALA A 243 34.59 7.40 -6.58
N ARG A 244 33.80 8.45 -6.31
CA ARG A 244 34.35 9.79 -6.02
C ARG A 244 35.14 9.85 -4.72
N SER A 245 34.65 9.21 -3.66
CA SER A 245 35.34 9.15 -2.37
C SER A 245 36.65 8.38 -2.46
N ALA A 246 36.68 7.27 -3.21
CA ALA A 246 37.87 6.47 -3.46
C ALA A 246 38.97 7.27 -4.16
N VAL A 247 38.66 7.94 -5.28
CA VAL A 247 39.63 8.79 -6.00
C VAL A 247 40.19 9.90 -5.10
N ARG A 248 39.33 10.52 -4.29
CA ARG A 248 39.76 11.59 -3.35
C ARG A 248 40.64 11.05 -2.23
N ALA A 249 40.27 9.90 -1.66
CA ALA A 249 41.00 9.28 -0.56
C ALA A 249 42.37 8.79 -1.05
N GLU A 250 42.45 8.20 -2.24
CA GLU A 250 43.71 7.77 -2.87
C GLU A 250 44.66 8.96 -3.08
N ALA A 251 44.16 10.06 -3.66
CA ALA A 251 44.95 11.26 -3.91
C ALA A 251 45.52 11.87 -2.62
N ARG A 252 44.82 11.72 -1.49
CA ARG A 252 45.22 12.23 -0.17
C ARG A 252 45.91 11.19 0.71
N ARG A 253 45.99 9.93 0.27
CA ARG A 253 46.41 8.77 1.07
C ARG A 253 45.63 8.65 2.38
N GLU A 254 44.33 8.92 2.34
CA GLU A 254 43.40 8.76 3.45
C GLU A 254 42.84 7.33 3.46
N LEU A 255 42.70 6.72 4.63
CA LEU A 255 42.13 5.38 4.76
C LEU A 255 40.61 5.43 4.61
N LEU A 256 40.10 4.85 3.52
CA LEU A 256 38.68 4.75 3.22
C LEU A 256 38.15 3.43 3.78
N ALA A 257 37.03 3.49 4.49
CA ALA A 257 36.28 2.33 4.96
C ALA A 257 34.90 2.29 4.31
N VAL A 258 34.56 1.14 3.76
CA VAL A 258 33.21 0.83 3.26
C VAL A 258 32.60 -0.21 4.21
N SER A 259 31.56 0.18 4.92
CA SER A 259 30.79 -0.74 5.76
C SER A 259 29.49 -1.12 5.06
N VAL A 260 29.21 -2.41 4.93
CA VAL A 260 27.93 -2.94 4.43
C VAL A 260 27.19 -3.56 5.62
N ILE A 261 25.97 -3.08 5.84
CA ILE A 261 25.06 -3.55 6.87
C ILE A 261 24.00 -4.39 6.17
N GLU A 262 23.84 -5.62 6.63
CA GLU A 262 22.87 -6.59 6.14
C GLU A 262 21.91 -6.99 7.26
N LEU A 263 20.62 -6.98 6.97
CA LEU A 263 19.60 -7.58 7.82
C LEU A 263 19.11 -8.85 7.15
N GLU A 264 19.44 -9.99 7.73
CA GLU A 264 19.01 -11.27 7.20
C GLU A 264 17.62 -11.66 7.73
N GLY A 265 16.82 -12.24 6.84
CA GLY A 265 15.54 -12.85 7.18
C GLY A 265 14.37 -11.89 7.31
N LEU A 266 14.44 -10.71 6.68
CA LEU A 266 13.32 -9.77 6.62
C LEU A 266 12.08 -10.42 5.97
N GLU A 267 12.27 -11.26 4.94
CA GLU A 267 11.18 -12.02 4.32
C GLU A 267 10.54 -13.02 5.30
N TYR A 268 11.35 -13.71 6.12
CA TYR A 268 10.84 -14.62 7.15
C TYR A 268 10.09 -13.87 8.24
N ILE A 269 10.58 -12.70 8.65
CA ILE A 269 9.91 -11.83 9.62
C ILE A 269 8.56 -11.37 9.07
N ALA A 270 8.52 -10.90 7.83
CA ALA A 270 7.29 -10.50 7.16
C ALA A 270 6.29 -11.67 7.04
N THR A 271 6.79 -12.89 6.81
CA THR A 271 5.98 -14.11 6.73
C THR A 271 5.43 -14.55 8.09
N ALA A 272 6.25 -14.49 9.15
CA ALA A 272 5.91 -15.01 10.48
C ALA A 272 5.12 -14.00 11.33
N PHE A 273 5.43 -12.71 11.24
CA PHE A 273 4.87 -11.65 12.08
C PHE A 273 3.96 -10.68 11.31
N GLY A 274 3.94 -10.78 9.98
CA GLY A 274 3.13 -9.96 9.08
C GLY A 274 3.91 -8.80 8.44
N LEU A 275 3.38 -8.30 7.32
CA LEU A 275 4.02 -7.25 6.52
C LEU A 275 4.18 -5.93 7.29
N ASP A 276 3.25 -5.56 8.17
CA ASP A 276 3.34 -4.32 8.95
C ASP A 276 4.55 -4.34 9.91
N VAL A 277 4.85 -5.49 10.53
CA VAL A 277 6.02 -5.67 11.39
C VAL A 277 7.30 -5.65 10.57
N GLY A 278 7.32 -6.32 9.40
CA GLY A 278 8.45 -6.22 8.47
C GLY A 278 8.71 -4.78 7.99
N ASP A 279 7.64 -4.03 7.69
CA ASP A 279 7.69 -2.63 7.31
C ASP A 279 8.23 -1.73 8.44
N GLU A 280 7.84 -2.02 9.68
CA GLU A 280 8.34 -1.33 10.86
C GLU A 280 9.83 -1.61 11.09
N VAL A 281 10.25 -2.87 11.03
CA VAL A 281 11.67 -3.26 11.12
C VAL A 281 12.52 -2.51 10.09
N VAL A 282 12.09 -2.45 8.83
CA VAL A 282 12.81 -1.74 7.77
C VAL A 282 12.84 -0.22 8.02
N ARG A 283 11.73 0.37 8.49
CA ARG A 283 11.70 1.81 8.83
C ARG A 283 12.61 2.15 9.99
N THR A 284 12.55 1.37 11.06
CA THR A 284 13.41 1.52 12.24
C THR A 284 14.86 1.38 11.85
N TRP A 285 15.20 0.39 11.02
CA TRP A 285 16.56 0.25 10.50
C TRP A 285 17.03 1.50 9.74
N ARG A 286 16.26 1.99 8.78
CA ARG A 286 16.65 3.16 7.98
C ARG A 286 16.72 4.44 8.80
N SER A 287 15.77 4.68 9.71
CA SER A 287 15.79 5.84 10.62
C SER A 287 17.02 5.80 11.53
N THR A 288 17.29 4.64 12.13
CA THR A 288 18.43 4.44 13.02
C THR A 288 19.75 4.69 12.30
N MET A 289 19.88 4.21 11.05
CA MET A 289 21.07 4.45 10.24
C MET A 289 21.27 5.93 9.91
N ASN A 290 20.20 6.66 9.56
CA ASN A 290 20.29 8.10 9.32
C ASN A 290 20.63 8.90 10.59
N GLU A 291 20.12 8.49 11.74
CA GLU A 291 20.34 9.20 13.01
C GLU A 291 21.71 8.92 13.63
N ASN A 292 22.25 7.71 13.45
CA ASN A 292 23.47 7.25 14.13
C ASN A 292 24.70 7.19 13.21
N ALA A 293 24.54 7.40 11.91
CA ALA A 293 25.69 7.46 11.01
C ALA A 293 26.62 8.64 11.35
N PRO A 294 27.94 8.48 11.15
CA PRO A 294 28.88 9.58 11.34
C PRO A 294 28.50 10.78 10.47
N THR A 295 28.70 12.00 10.98
CA THR A 295 28.23 13.26 10.33
C THR A 295 28.71 13.45 8.90
N LEU A 296 29.90 12.95 8.56
CA LEU A 296 30.50 13.06 7.22
C LEU A 296 30.39 11.76 6.42
N ALA A 297 29.64 10.76 6.92
CA ALA A 297 29.43 9.52 6.21
C ALA A 297 28.45 9.70 5.07
N VAL A 298 28.65 8.93 4.00
CA VAL A 298 27.68 8.80 2.91
C VAL A 298 26.96 7.47 3.07
N LEU A 299 25.63 7.51 3.14
CA LEU A 299 24.78 6.32 3.21
C LEU A 299 24.15 6.04 1.85
N GLY A 300 23.93 4.78 1.54
CA GLY A 300 23.13 4.40 0.39
C GLY A 300 22.86 2.91 0.30
N GLU A 301 22.14 2.51 -0.73
CA GLU A 301 21.79 1.12 -0.99
C GLU A 301 22.95 0.41 -1.72
N VAL A 302 23.19 -0.85 -1.39
CA VAL A 302 24.26 -1.68 -1.99
C VAL A 302 23.70 -3.00 -2.58
N GLY A 303 22.39 -3.13 -2.61
CA GLY A 303 21.67 -4.29 -3.11
C GLY A 303 20.46 -4.61 -2.26
N ALA A 304 19.92 -5.81 -2.44
CA ALA A 304 18.77 -6.26 -1.67
C ALA A 304 19.15 -6.48 -0.19
N GLU A 305 18.40 -5.82 0.68
CA GLU A 305 18.47 -5.90 2.15
C GLU A 305 19.80 -5.41 2.73
N ARG A 306 20.46 -4.49 2.01
CA ARG A 306 21.79 -3.96 2.39
C ARG A 306 21.89 -2.45 2.29
N LEU A 307 22.52 -1.86 3.30
CA LEU A 307 22.93 -0.45 3.30
C LEU A 307 24.44 -0.34 3.39
N GLY A 308 25.01 0.53 2.57
CA GLY A 308 26.41 0.91 2.58
C GLY A 308 26.63 2.21 3.31
N VAL A 309 27.77 2.30 4.01
CA VAL A 309 28.25 3.49 4.69
C VAL A 309 29.69 3.72 4.28
N ILE A 310 29.97 4.89 3.70
CA ILE A 310 31.30 5.31 3.27
C ILE A 310 31.85 6.28 4.31
N THR A 311 33.02 5.96 4.88
CA THR A 311 33.69 6.80 5.88
C THR A 311 35.18 6.88 5.62
N VAL A 312 35.79 8.00 6.02
CA VAL A 312 37.24 8.10 6.16
C VAL A 312 37.58 7.86 7.62
N VAL A 313 38.50 6.94 7.88
CA VAL A 313 38.83 6.48 9.24
C VAL A 313 40.32 6.64 9.51
N ALA A 314 40.71 6.72 10.78
CA ALA A 314 42.13 6.83 11.12
C ALA A 314 42.85 5.46 11.15
N SER A 315 42.11 4.36 11.32
CA SER A 315 42.65 3.00 11.41
C SER A 315 41.55 1.94 11.26
N ALA A 316 41.93 0.69 11.02
CA ALA A 316 41.02 -0.46 11.06
C ALA A 316 40.26 -0.57 12.40
N ALA A 317 40.94 -0.28 13.51
CA ALA A 317 40.32 -0.29 14.84
C ALA A 317 39.24 0.80 14.97
N ASP A 318 39.43 1.95 14.32
CA ASP A 318 38.45 3.04 14.31
C ASP A 318 37.21 2.67 13.48
N ALA A 319 37.40 2.11 12.28
CA ALA A 319 36.29 1.59 11.47
C ALA A 319 35.47 0.55 12.26
N ARG A 320 36.14 -0.39 12.93
CA ARG A 320 35.46 -1.40 13.74
C ARG A 320 34.69 -0.79 14.92
N ARG A 321 35.23 0.25 15.57
CA ARG A 321 34.52 0.96 16.64
C ARG A 321 33.26 1.64 16.13
N GLN A 322 33.36 2.36 15.02
CA GLN A 322 32.21 3.05 14.41
C GLN A 322 31.13 2.05 13.99
N ALA A 323 31.50 0.95 13.33
CA ALA A 323 30.58 -0.12 12.99
C ALA A 323 29.92 -0.77 14.22
N MET A 324 30.67 -0.97 15.31
CA MET A 324 30.10 -1.54 16.55
C MET A 324 29.09 -0.59 17.21
N VAL A 325 29.29 0.73 17.10
CA VAL A 325 28.31 1.72 17.57
C VAL A 325 27.03 1.61 16.73
N LEU A 326 27.15 1.57 15.40
CA LEU A 326 25.99 1.37 14.51
C LEU A 326 25.25 0.07 14.81
N TYR A 327 25.97 -1.03 14.99
CA TYR A 327 25.38 -2.32 15.36
C TYR A 327 24.59 -2.23 16.66
N ARG A 328 25.14 -1.60 17.70
CA ARG A 328 24.47 -1.48 19.02
C ARG A 328 23.22 -0.62 18.93
N SER A 329 23.30 0.55 18.28
CA SER A 329 22.15 1.42 18.08
C SER A 329 21.04 0.70 17.31
N LEU A 330 21.42 -0.04 16.26
CA LEU A 330 20.47 -0.81 15.45
C LEU A 330 19.85 -1.97 16.24
N PHE A 331 20.65 -2.71 16.98
CA PHE A 331 20.18 -3.81 17.84
C PHE A 331 19.18 -3.31 18.88
N GLU A 332 19.47 -2.21 19.56
CA GLU A 332 18.60 -1.61 20.57
C GLU A 332 17.30 -1.08 19.95
N ALA A 333 17.40 -0.38 18.82
CA ALA A 333 16.23 0.14 18.12
C ALA A 333 15.31 -0.99 17.62
N LEU A 334 15.87 -2.05 17.04
CA LEU A 334 15.09 -3.19 16.55
C LEU A 334 14.50 -4.02 17.69
N ALA A 335 15.18 -4.15 18.82
CA ALA A 335 14.63 -4.80 20.01
C ALA A 335 13.40 -4.08 20.59
N SER A 336 13.23 -2.79 20.30
CA SER A 336 12.08 -2.00 20.73
C SER A 336 10.84 -2.13 19.83
N VAL A 337 10.97 -2.77 18.66
CA VAL A 337 9.86 -2.97 17.71
C VAL A 337 8.80 -3.91 18.31
N GLU A 338 7.52 -3.56 18.12
CA GLU A 338 6.39 -4.29 18.67
C GLU A 338 6.41 -5.76 18.19
N GLY A 339 6.47 -6.71 19.14
CA GLY A 339 6.63 -8.14 18.86
C GLY A 339 8.04 -8.70 19.12
N GLY A 340 9.02 -7.86 19.48
CA GLY A 340 10.34 -8.30 19.94
C GLY A 340 11.16 -9.04 18.88
N VAL A 341 10.90 -8.75 17.59
CA VAL A 341 11.51 -9.44 16.47
C VAL A 341 12.88 -8.81 16.17
N LEU A 342 13.92 -9.61 16.31
CA LEU A 342 15.29 -9.20 16.03
C LEU A 342 15.84 -9.97 14.82
N PRO A 343 15.99 -9.34 13.64
CA PRO A 343 16.68 -9.97 12.52
C PRO A 343 18.15 -10.21 12.86
N ALA A 344 18.78 -11.15 12.16
CA ALA A 344 20.23 -11.30 12.23
C ALA A 344 20.88 -10.10 11.51
N ILE A 345 21.69 -9.34 12.24
CA ILE A 345 22.37 -8.15 11.74
C ILE A 345 23.84 -8.50 11.51
N GLY A 346 24.31 -8.31 10.29
CA GLY A 346 25.73 -8.43 9.94
C GLY A 346 26.30 -7.12 9.44
N ILE A 347 27.50 -6.74 9.91
CA ILE A 347 28.25 -5.61 9.37
C ILE A 347 29.60 -6.08 8.87
N GLY A 348 29.83 -5.97 7.56
CA GLY A 348 31.11 -6.22 6.93
C GLY A 348 31.82 -4.91 6.60
N ILE A 349 33.14 -4.86 6.76
CA ILE A 349 33.93 -3.64 6.57
C ILE A 349 35.11 -3.96 5.64
N ALA A 350 35.21 -3.26 4.52
CA ALA A 350 36.41 -3.28 3.67
C ALA A 350 37.22 -1.98 3.86
N LEU A 351 38.54 -2.11 3.84
CA LEU A 351 39.48 -1.01 4.05
C LEU A 351 40.40 -0.86 2.84
N SER A 352 40.65 0.38 2.44
CA SER A 352 41.44 0.66 1.23
C SER A 352 42.94 0.36 1.35
N ASP A 353 43.47 0.25 2.57
CA ASP A 353 44.87 -0.17 2.80
C ASP A 353 45.08 -1.67 2.54
N VAL A 354 44.05 -2.48 2.70
CA VAL A 354 44.09 -3.93 2.46
C VAL A 354 43.68 -4.27 1.03
N SER A 355 42.60 -3.66 0.54
CA SER A 355 41.94 -4.07 -0.71
C SER A 355 42.17 -3.11 -1.88
N GLY A 356 42.88 -2.01 -1.66
CA GLY A 356 43.01 -0.91 -2.63
C GLY A 356 41.80 0.01 -2.68
N TYR A 357 41.83 0.99 -3.57
CA TYR A 357 40.78 2.01 -3.72
C TYR A 357 39.76 1.68 -4.80
N ASP A 358 39.73 0.44 -5.32
CA ASP A 358 38.71 0.07 -6.29
C ASP A 358 37.33 0.02 -5.61
N PRO A 359 36.35 0.84 -6.05
CA PRO A 359 35.06 0.95 -5.39
C PRO A 359 34.24 -0.33 -5.46
N ASP A 360 34.32 -1.08 -6.56
CA ASP A 360 33.54 -2.30 -6.75
C ASP A 360 34.12 -3.41 -5.85
N VAL A 361 35.45 -3.53 -5.79
CA VAL A 361 36.15 -4.48 -4.91
C VAL A 361 35.85 -4.20 -3.43
N LEU A 362 35.92 -2.93 -3.00
CA LEU A 362 35.62 -2.55 -1.62
C LEU A 362 34.17 -2.90 -1.24
N SER A 363 33.22 -2.62 -2.14
CA SER A 363 31.81 -2.90 -1.90
C SER A 363 31.53 -4.41 -1.86
N GLU A 364 32.14 -5.18 -2.76
CA GLU A 364 31.98 -6.64 -2.83
C GLU A 364 32.56 -7.32 -1.58
N LEU A 365 33.78 -6.97 -1.19
CA LEU A 365 34.45 -7.54 -0.01
C LEU A 365 33.71 -7.19 1.28
N ALA A 366 33.22 -5.96 1.43
CA ALA A 366 32.41 -5.57 2.57
C ALA A 366 31.08 -6.35 2.60
N GLY A 367 30.44 -6.55 1.44
CA GLY A 367 29.21 -7.35 1.32
C GLY A 367 29.43 -8.82 1.70
N ALA A 368 30.49 -9.45 1.22
CA ALA A 368 30.83 -10.83 1.57
C ALA A 368 31.13 -10.98 3.08
N ALA A 369 31.80 -10.01 3.67
CA ALA A 369 32.04 -9.97 5.11
C ALA A 369 30.74 -9.79 5.91
N ALA A 370 29.76 -9.02 5.41
CA ALA A 370 28.48 -8.81 6.08
C ALA A 370 27.65 -10.11 6.17
N VAL A 371 27.58 -10.88 5.08
CA VAL A 371 26.91 -12.20 5.03
C VAL A 371 27.53 -13.17 6.05
N ARG A 372 28.86 -13.19 6.13
CA ARG A 372 29.58 -14.02 7.13
C ARG A 372 29.28 -13.58 8.56
N ALA A 373 29.03 -12.28 8.76
CA ALA A 373 28.73 -11.71 10.07
C ALA A 373 27.28 -12.02 10.50
N SER A 374 26.31 -11.95 9.58
CA SER A 374 24.89 -12.24 9.86
C SER A 374 24.63 -13.72 10.14
N SER A 375 25.33 -14.61 9.44
CA SER A 375 25.22 -16.07 9.59
C SER A 375 25.79 -16.63 10.91
N GLY A 376 26.30 -15.79 11.81
CA GLY A 376 26.64 -16.16 13.19
C GLY A 376 27.98 -16.90 13.37
N VAL A 377 28.86 -16.89 12.37
CA VAL A 377 30.08 -17.73 12.36
C VAL A 377 31.18 -17.23 13.32
N ALA A 378 31.17 -15.97 13.78
CA ALA A 378 32.17 -15.48 14.75
C ALA A 378 31.81 -14.19 15.50
N SER A 379 31.33 -13.16 14.81
CA SER A 379 31.09 -11.80 15.32
C SER A 379 30.12 -11.08 14.40
N ALA A 380 29.24 -10.24 14.95
CA ALA A 380 28.28 -9.45 14.15
C ALA A 380 28.95 -8.33 13.32
N VAL A 381 30.21 -8.01 13.62
CA VAL A 381 31.03 -7.06 12.86
C VAL A 381 32.32 -7.77 12.41
N LEU A 382 32.59 -7.77 11.11
CA LEU A 382 33.76 -8.41 10.50
C LEU A 382 34.51 -7.44 9.57
N LEU A 383 35.84 -7.48 9.64
CA LEU A 383 36.70 -6.88 8.62
C LEU A 383 36.84 -7.87 7.46
N ALA A 384 36.80 -7.38 6.23
CA ALA A 384 37.07 -8.18 5.06
C ALA A 384 38.54 -8.61 5.04
N GLU A 385 38.76 -9.87 4.71
CA GLU A 385 40.09 -10.42 4.46
C GLU A 385 40.38 -10.34 2.96
N PRO A 386 41.62 -10.03 2.55
CA PRO A 386 42.00 -10.12 1.15
C PRO A 386 41.91 -11.58 0.70
N ALA A 387 41.45 -11.78 -0.55
CA ALA A 387 41.32 -13.10 -1.17
C ALA A 387 42.67 -13.80 -1.38
#